data_AF-A0A480ADQ5-F1
#
_entry.id   AF-A0A480ADQ5-F1
#
_cell.length_a   1.000
_cell.length_b   1.000
_cell.length_c   1.000
_cell.angle_alpha   90.00
_cell.angle_beta   90.00
_cell.angle_gamma   90.00
#
_symmetry.space_group_name_H-M   'P 1'
#
loop_
_entity.id
_entity.type
_entity.pdbx_description
1 polymer ?
#
loop_
_entity_poly.entity_id
_entity_poly.type
_entity_poly.pdbx_seq_one_letter_code
_entity_poly.pdbx_strand_id
1 'polypeptide(L)'
;MQVLKRSIKPESYISFLYTYQTTWGTAGDICLVRETVAKSSGAKFVGRRIQLAIPKGMERDYVVNIPVIKIAGHVGEGHPKDPHSEWEAYDGIDPELATTVLKIWGFKLVEL
;
A
#
# COMPACT_ATOMS: atom_id res chain seq x y z
N MET A 1 -13.71 20.29 -24.13
CA MET A 1 -13.79 18.82 -23.96
C MET A 1 -14.28 18.52 -22.56
N GLN A 2 -15.48 17.96 -22.40
CA GLN A 2 -15.93 17.49 -21.08
C GLN A 2 -15.23 16.15 -20.78
N VAL A 3 -14.29 16.17 -19.84
CA VAL A 3 -13.68 14.94 -19.32
C VAL A 3 -14.76 14.24 -18.51
N LEU A 4 -15.42 13.25 -19.11
CA LEU A 4 -16.29 12.31 -18.40
C LEU A 4 -15.40 11.58 -17.37
N LYS A 5 -15.37 12.08 -16.13
CA LYS A 5 -14.83 11.37 -14.97
C LYS A 5 -15.68 10.11 -14.78
N ARG A 6 -15.35 9.02 -15.49
CA ARG A 6 -15.96 7.72 -15.26
C ARG A 6 -15.67 7.36 -13.80
N SER A 7 -16.72 7.21 -13.00
CA SER A 7 -16.60 6.73 -11.64
C SER A 7 -15.85 5.40 -11.64
N ILE A 8 -14.71 5.35 -10.97
CA ILE A 8 -13.92 4.13 -10.81
C ILE A 8 -14.70 3.24 -9.82
N LYS A 9 -15.04 2.02 -10.24
CA LYS A 9 -15.71 1.07 -9.34
C LYS A 9 -14.71 0.63 -8.27
N PRO A 10 -15.10 0.63 -6.98
CA PRO A 10 -14.28 0.05 -5.94
C PRO A 10 -14.03 -1.43 -6.19
N GLU A 11 -12.82 -1.88 -5.86
CA GLU A 11 -12.42 -3.29 -5.93
C GLU A 11 -11.85 -3.73 -4.58
N SER A 12 -11.86 -5.04 -4.32
CA SER A 12 -11.31 -5.62 -3.09
C SER A 12 -9.80 -5.82 -3.21
N TYR A 13 -9.09 -5.32 -2.22
CA TYR A 13 -7.65 -5.48 -2.04
C TYR A 13 -7.34 -6.11 -0.68
N ILE A 14 -6.22 -6.81 -0.61
CA ILE A 14 -5.57 -7.18 0.64
C ILE A 14 -4.46 -6.15 0.86
N SER A 15 -4.60 -5.35 1.91
CA SER A 15 -3.53 -4.51 2.42
C SER A 15 -2.63 -5.34 3.31
N PHE A 16 -1.32 -5.30 3.09
CA PHE A 16 -0.35 -6.04 3.88
C PHE A 16 0.93 -5.21 4.09
N LEU A 17 1.61 -5.48 5.20
CA LEU A 17 2.90 -4.89 5.50
C LEU A 17 4.00 -5.79 4.92
N TYR A 18 4.85 -5.22 4.08
CA TYR A 18 6.02 -5.89 3.53
C TYR A 18 7.27 -5.29 4.16
N THR A 19 8.01 -6.06 4.94
CA THR A 19 9.26 -5.62 5.55
C THR A 19 10.46 -6.31 4.91
N TYR A 20 11.56 -5.57 4.76
CA TYR A 20 12.79 -6.07 4.15
C TYR A 20 14.01 -5.38 4.75
N GLN A 21 15.16 -6.03 4.64
CA GLN A 21 16.45 -5.49 5.10
C GLN A 21 17.03 -4.57 4.02
N THR A 22 17.57 -3.44 4.46
CA THR A 22 18.30 -2.47 3.65
C THR A 22 19.68 -2.23 4.26
N THR A 23 20.56 -1.52 3.53
CA THR A 23 21.90 -1.16 4.01
C THR A 23 21.88 -0.21 5.21
N TRP A 24 20.75 0.42 5.50
CA TRP A 24 20.58 1.39 6.59
C TRP A 24 19.59 0.92 7.68
N GLY A 25 19.17 -0.35 7.65
CA GLY A 25 18.24 -0.93 8.63
C GLY A 25 17.05 -1.65 7.99
N THR A 26 15.96 -1.79 8.74
CA THR A 26 14.72 -2.44 8.26
C THR A 26 13.80 -1.41 7.62
N ALA A 27 13.40 -1.64 6.38
CA ALA A 27 12.36 -0.86 5.71
C ALA A 27 11.02 -1.60 5.73
N GLY A 28 9.93 -0.83 5.63
CA GLY A 28 8.57 -1.34 5.58
C GLY A 28 7.74 -0.62 4.54
N ASP A 29 7.04 -1.38 3.71
CA ASP A 29 6.11 -0.86 2.71
C ASP A 29 4.69 -1.35 3.05
N ILE A 30 3.72 -0.45 3.04
CA ILE A 30 2.30 -0.83 3.01
C ILE A 30 1.89 -1.05 1.56
N CYS A 31 1.58 -2.30 1.25
CA CYS A 31 1.24 -2.75 -0.09
C CYS A 31 -0.24 -3.12 -0.21
N LEU A 32 -0.79 -2.99 -1.41
CA LEU A 32 -2.08 -3.55 -1.79
C LEU A 32 -1.89 -4.59 -2.88
N VAL A 33 -2.50 -5.76 -2.70
CA VAL A 33 -2.67 -6.77 -3.75
C VAL A 33 -4.15 -6.95 -4.02
N ARG A 34 -4.56 -7.00 -5.30
CA ARG A 34 -5.96 -7.27 -5.63
C ARG A 34 -6.34 -8.65 -5.11
N GLU A 35 -7.49 -8.77 -4.45
CA GLU A 35 -7.90 -10.04 -3.81
C GLU A 35 -7.96 -11.21 -4.79
N THR A 36 -8.38 -10.96 -6.04
CA THR A 36 -8.42 -11.98 -7.10
C THR A 36 -7.02 -12.49 -7.47
N VAL A 37 -6.02 -11.61 -7.49
CA VAL A 37 -4.62 -11.94 -7.79
C VAL A 37 -4.01 -12.71 -6.62
N ALA A 38 -4.23 -12.24 -5.39
CA ALA A 38 -3.75 -12.94 -4.20
C ALA A 38 -4.26 -14.39 -4.15
N LYS A 39 -5.56 -14.60 -4.41
CA LYS A 39 -6.18 -15.93 -4.44
C LYS A 39 -5.61 -16.85 -5.52
N SER A 40 -5.23 -16.33 -6.68
CA SER A 40 -4.67 -17.14 -7.77
C SER A 40 -3.16 -17.39 -7.64
N SER A 41 -2.45 -16.58 -6.85
CA SER A 41 -0.97 -16.58 -6.79
C SER A 41 -0.35 -17.71 -5.95
N GLY A 42 -1.14 -18.48 -5.20
CA GLY A 42 -0.64 -19.49 -4.26
C GLY A 42 0.08 -18.94 -3.02
N ALA A 43 0.46 -17.66 -3.02
CA ALA A 43 1.09 -16.99 -1.89
C ALA A 43 0.08 -16.63 -0.80
N LYS A 44 0.50 -16.74 0.47
CA LYS A 44 -0.31 -16.35 1.62
C LYS A 44 0.02 -14.91 2.01
N PHE A 45 -0.90 -13.99 1.69
CA PHE A 45 -0.84 -12.61 2.17
C PHE A 45 -1.53 -12.51 3.53
N VAL A 46 -0.77 -12.16 4.57
CA VAL A 46 -1.30 -11.88 5.91
C VAL A 46 -1.55 -10.37 6.00
N GLY A 47 -2.82 -9.97 5.99
CA GLY A 47 -3.19 -8.57 5.83
C GLY A 47 -4.65 -8.28 6.15
N ARG A 48 -5.06 -7.03 5.93
CA ARG A 48 -6.42 -6.54 6.15
C ARG A 48 -7.12 -6.29 4.81
N ARG A 49 -8.35 -6.76 4.67
CA ARG A 49 -9.13 -6.52 3.45
C ARG A 49 -9.65 -5.08 3.43
N ILE A 50 -9.61 -4.45 2.26
CA ILE A 50 -10.12 -3.10 2.05
C ILE A 50 -10.75 -2.99 0.66
N GLN A 51 -11.81 -2.20 0.52
CA GLN A 51 -12.38 -1.84 -0.78
C GLN A 51 -11.98 -0.43 -1.16
N LEU A 52 -11.37 -0.27 -2.34
CA LEU A 52 -10.84 1.01 -2.81
C LEU A 52 -11.10 1.20 -4.30
N ALA A 53 -11.35 2.45 -4.69
CA ALA A 53 -11.44 2.86 -6.09
C ALA A 53 -10.08 3.39 -6.56
N ILE A 54 -9.21 2.48 -7.00
CA ILE A 54 -7.84 2.82 -7.40
C ILE A 54 -7.77 3.13 -8.91
N PRO A 55 -7.16 4.25 -9.34
CA PRO A 55 -6.96 4.57 -10.76
C PRO A 55 -6.18 3.50 -11.52
N LYS A 56 -6.57 3.25 -12.78
CA LYS A 56 -5.98 2.19 -13.63
C LYS A 56 -4.51 2.42 -14.04
N GLY A 57 -3.92 3.57 -13.70
CA GLY A 57 -2.55 3.96 -14.07
C GLY A 57 -1.59 4.12 -12.89
N MET A 58 -1.96 3.67 -11.69
CA MET A 58 -1.02 3.64 -10.58
C MET A 58 0.14 2.68 -10.89
N GLU A 59 1.34 3.08 -10.48
CA GLU A 59 2.54 2.28 -10.61
C GLU A 59 2.37 0.95 -9.86
N ARG A 60 2.85 -0.12 -10.50
CA ARG A 60 2.79 -1.47 -9.95
C ARG A 60 4.21 -1.95 -9.69
N ASP A 61 4.43 -2.37 -8.46
CA ASP A 61 5.63 -3.05 -8.04
C ASP A 61 5.38 -4.56 -8.01
N TYR A 62 6.39 -5.36 -7.72
CA TYR A 62 6.31 -6.80 -7.59
C TYR A 62 6.93 -7.27 -6.29
N VAL A 63 6.11 -7.93 -5.46
CA VAL A 63 6.57 -8.61 -4.26
C VAL A 63 6.42 -10.10 -4.52
N VAL A 64 7.54 -10.84 -4.51
CA VAL A 64 7.57 -12.30 -4.77
C VAL A 64 6.86 -12.67 -6.09
N ASN A 65 7.18 -11.94 -7.17
CA ASN A 65 6.56 -12.08 -8.51
C ASN A 65 5.05 -11.82 -8.58
N ILE A 66 4.46 -11.18 -7.56
CA ILE A 66 3.04 -10.83 -7.54
C ILE A 66 2.91 -9.32 -7.69
N PRO A 67 2.07 -8.83 -8.62
CA PRO A 67 1.89 -7.40 -8.80
C PRO A 67 1.18 -6.79 -7.58
N VAL A 68 1.78 -5.73 -7.05
CA VAL A 68 1.28 -4.99 -5.89
C VAL A 68 1.33 -3.49 -6.16
N ILE A 69 0.59 -2.74 -5.35
CA ILE A 69 0.63 -1.27 -5.35
C ILE A 69 1.25 -0.87 -4.01
N LYS A 70 2.39 -0.21 -4.04
CA LYS A 70 3.00 0.37 -2.85
C LYS A 70 2.31 1.70 -2.54
N ILE A 71 1.83 1.84 -1.31
CA ILE A 71 1.02 2.98 -0.88
C ILE A 71 1.84 3.97 -0.07
N ALA A 72 2.56 3.46 0.92
CA ALA A 72 3.43 4.26 1.76
C ALA A 72 4.64 3.44 2.19
N GLY A 73 5.77 4.12 2.35
CA GLY A 73 7.03 3.56 2.80
C GLY A 73 7.44 4.14 4.14
N HIS A 74 8.25 3.37 4.86
CA HIS A 74 8.90 3.79 6.09
C HIS A 74 10.33 3.25 6.13
N VAL A 75 11.27 4.11 6.54
CA VAL A 75 12.68 3.78 6.78
C VAL A 75 13.06 4.24 8.19
N GLY A 76 13.38 3.31 9.09
CA GLY A 76 13.73 3.62 10.48
C GLY A 76 14.37 2.43 11.20
N GLU A 77 15.17 2.69 12.25
CA GLU A 77 15.95 1.61 12.88
C GLU A 77 15.06 0.62 13.66
N GLY A 78 14.86 -0.57 13.06
CA GLY A 78 14.51 -1.82 13.74
C GLY A 78 13.03 -2.25 13.71
N HIS A 79 12.21 -1.69 12.83
CA HIS A 79 10.73 -1.75 12.80
C HIS A 79 10.05 -3.14 12.92
N PRO A 80 9.05 -3.28 13.83
CA PRO A 80 7.86 -4.09 13.52
C PRO A 80 6.50 -3.43 13.83
N LYS A 81 6.44 -2.32 14.59
CA LYS A 81 5.28 -1.42 14.83
C LYS A 81 5.70 -0.27 15.76
N ASP A 82 6.57 0.62 15.31
CA ASP A 82 6.83 1.83 16.10
C ASP A 82 5.62 2.79 15.96
N PRO A 83 4.92 3.17 17.05
CA PRO A 83 3.78 4.09 17.01
C PRO A 83 4.14 5.50 16.51
N HIS A 84 5.44 5.83 16.50
CA HIS A 84 5.98 7.11 16.04
C HIS A 84 6.55 7.04 14.62
N SER A 85 6.48 5.90 13.94
CA SER A 85 6.93 5.76 12.56
C SER A 85 6.21 6.74 11.65
N GLU A 86 6.96 7.71 11.15
CA GLU A 86 6.57 8.60 10.08
C GLU A 86 6.50 7.79 8.77
N TRP A 87 5.30 7.69 8.19
CA TRP A 87 5.07 7.03 6.89
C TRP A 87 4.90 8.07 5.80
N GLU A 88 5.60 7.87 4.69
CA GLU A 88 5.52 8.75 3.52
C GLU A 88 4.74 8.05 2.40
N ALA A 89 3.80 8.75 1.78
CA ALA A 89 3.12 8.23 0.60
C ALA A 89 4.11 8.17 -0.56
N TYR A 90 4.04 7.11 -1.37
CA TYR A 90 4.83 7.05 -2.59
C TYR A 90 4.36 8.08 -3.62
N ASP A 91 5.27 8.52 -4.48
CA ASP A 91 4.95 9.43 -5.57
C ASP A 91 3.80 8.89 -6.43
N GLY A 92 2.85 9.77 -6.73
CA GLY A 92 1.64 9.42 -7.49
C GLY A 92 0.55 8.71 -6.68
N ILE A 93 0.77 8.46 -5.38
CA ILE A 93 -0.27 8.02 -4.46
C ILE A 93 -0.97 9.23 -3.85
N ASP A 94 -2.29 9.28 -4.03
CA ASP A 94 -3.11 10.32 -3.42
C ASP A 94 -3.02 10.26 -1.88
N PRO A 95 -2.74 11.38 -1.18
CA PRO A 95 -2.62 11.39 0.28
C PRO A 95 -3.86 10.90 1.01
N GLU A 96 -5.07 11.10 0.48
CA GLU A 96 -6.30 10.56 1.06
C GLU A 96 -6.35 9.03 0.95
N LEU A 97 -5.89 8.48 -0.18
CA LEU A 97 -5.74 7.04 -0.36
C LEU A 97 -4.73 6.47 0.63
N ALA A 98 -3.55 7.09 0.73
CA ALA A 98 -2.51 6.66 1.66
C ALA A 98 -3.00 6.70 3.11
N THR A 99 -3.60 7.81 3.52
CA THR A 99 -4.22 7.99 4.84
C THR A 99 -5.28 6.92 5.11
N THR A 100 -6.14 6.63 4.14
CA THR A 100 -7.20 5.62 4.27
C THR A 100 -6.63 4.25 4.55
N VAL A 101 -5.58 3.85 3.83
CA VAL A 101 -4.93 2.54 4.03
C VAL A 101 -4.17 2.51 5.35
N LEU A 102 -3.37 3.54 5.66
CA LEU A 102 -2.58 3.63 6.89
C LEU A 102 -3.43 3.63 8.16
N LYS A 103 -4.60 4.28 8.14
CA LYS A 103 -5.57 4.28 9.26
C LYS A 103 -5.99 2.87 9.65
N ILE A 104 -6.13 1.94 8.70
CA ILE A 104 -6.48 0.55 9.03
C ILE A 104 -5.37 -0.12 9.84
N TRP A 105 -4.12 0.29 9.66
CA TRP A 105 -2.99 -0.22 10.43
C TRP A 105 -2.73 0.54 11.73
N GLY A 106 -3.40 1.69 11.93
CA GLY A 106 -3.15 2.60 13.05
C GLY A 106 -1.92 3.49 12.81
N PHE A 107 -1.46 3.59 11.57
CA PHE A 107 -0.31 4.40 11.19
C PHE A 107 -0.76 5.80 10.75
N LYS A 108 0.16 6.76 10.85
CA LYS A 108 -0.06 8.16 10.46
C LYS A 108 0.78 8.46 9.22
N LEU A 109 0.19 9.18 8.28
CA LEU A 109 0.91 9.77 7.16
C LEU A 109 1.65 11.01 7.66
N VAL A 110 2.88 11.22 7.23
CA VAL A 110 3.61 12.48 7.43
C VAL A 110 2.88 13.58 6.67
N GLU A 111 2.59 14.69 7.34
CA GLU A 111 2.13 15.91 6.68
C GLU A 111 3.36 16.55 6.01
N LEU A 112 3.39 16.57 4.67
CA LEU A 112 4.37 17.33 3.89
C LEU A 112 4.11 18.84 3.99
#